data_AF-A0A9D6XZH5-F1
#
_entry.id   AF-A0A9D6XZH5-F1
#
_cell.length_a   1.000
_cell.length_b   1.000
_cell.length_c   1.000
_cell.angle_alpha   90.00
_cell.angle_beta   90.00
_cell.angle_gamma   90.00
#
_symmetry.space_group_name_H-M   'P 1'
#
loop_
_entity.id
_entity.type
_entity.pdbx_description
1 polymer ?
#
loop_
_entity_poly.entity_id
_entity_poly.type
_entity_poly.pdbx_seq_one_letter_code
_entity_poly.pdbx_strand_id
1 'polypeptide(L)' 'MDDATTVLPGRLTGADLKRIRLARGLSQGAVAKALGCSVTQVSLMERVPDPLSPRYEVALSRALWGE' A
#
# COMPACT_ATOMS: atom_id res chain seq x y z
N MET A 1 -0.83 19.56 -13.50
CA MET A 1 -0.20 20.09 -12.27
C MET A 1 -0.07 18.91 -11.34
N ASP A 2 1.17 18.53 -11.13
CA ASP A 2 1.67 17.20 -10.85
C ASP A 2 1.25 16.68 -9.47
N ASP A 3 0.61 15.51 -9.44
CA ASP A 3 0.54 14.69 -8.22
C ASP A 3 1.08 13.30 -8.55
N ALA A 4 2.33 13.27 -9.00
CA ALA A 4 3.13 12.06 -8.90
C ALA A 4 3.32 11.81 -7.41
N THR A 5 2.45 11.00 -6.82
CA THR A 5 2.67 10.38 -5.51
C THR A 5 3.89 9.45 -5.63
N THR A 6 5.08 10.03 -5.77
CA THR A 6 6.35 9.30 -5.73
C THR A 6 6.54 8.88 -4.29
N VAL A 7 6.07 7.67 -3.97
CA VAL A 7 6.48 7.02 -2.74
C VAL A 7 7.94 6.65 -2.92
N LEU A 8 8.82 7.33 -2.19
CA LEU A 8 10.24 7.01 -2.16
C LEU A 8 10.40 5.57 -1.61
N PRO A 9 11.21 4.71 -2.25
CA PRO A 9 11.45 3.35 -1.76
C PRO A 9 12.02 3.39 -0.34
N GLY A 10 11.45 2.61 0.58
CA GLY A 10 11.82 2.54 2.00
C GLY A 10 11.06 3.46 2.96
N ARG A 11 9.95 4.09 2.53
CA ARG A 11 9.15 5.01 3.36
C ARG A 11 7.65 4.80 3.30
N LEU A 12 7.14 3.76 2.65
CA LEU A 12 5.69 3.61 2.53
C LEU A 12 5.11 3.26 3.91
N THR A 13 4.35 4.19 4.50
CA THR A 13 3.71 3.97 5.80
C THR A 13 2.32 3.38 5.64
N GLY A 14 1.74 2.91 6.75
CA GLY A 14 0.33 2.56 6.82
C GLY A 14 -0.63 3.66 6.34
N ALA A 15 -0.30 4.92 6.67
CA ALA A 15 -1.09 6.07 6.25
C ALA A 15 -1.02 6.29 4.74
N ASP A 16 0.15 6.07 4.13
CA ASP A 16 0.33 6.17 2.69
C ASP A 16 -0.40 5.04 1.96
N LEU A 17 -0.31 3.81 2.47
CA LEU A 17 -1.08 2.67 1.97
C LEU A 17 -2.58 2.98 1.94
N LYS A 18 -3.11 3.50 3.05
CA LYS A 18 -4.53 3.88 3.15
C LYS A 18 -4.89 4.98 2.16
N ARG A 19 -4.05 6.02 2.03
CA ARG A 19 -4.27 7.13 1.10
C ARG A 19 -4.32 6.62 -0.35
N ILE A 20 -3.33 5.82 -0.75
CA ILE A 20 -3.24 5.27 -2.11
C ILE A 20 -4.42 4.34 -2.40
N ARG A 21 -4.77 3.46 -1.47
CA ARG A 21 -5.92 2.56 -1.60
C ARG A 21 -7.21 3.35 -1.85
N LEU A 22 -7.46 4.37 -1.05
CA LEU A 22 -8.66 5.20 -1.18
C LEU A 22 -8.66 6.04 -2.46
N ALA A 23 -7.52 6.64 -2.83
CA ALA A 23 -7.37 7.40 -4.08
C ALA A 23 -7.67 6.56 -5.32
N ARG A 24 -7.44 5.24 -5.26
CA ARG A 24 -7.73 4.28 -6.33
C ARG A 24 -9.05 3.54 -6.19
N GLY A 25 -9.87 3.88 -5.20
CA GLY A 25 -11.16 3.20 -4.97
C GLY A 25 -11.03 1.70 -4.61
N LEU A 26 -9.88 1.28 -4.10
CA LEU A 26 -9.61 -0.12 -3.77
C LEU A 26 -10.17 -0.49 -2.39
N SER A 27 -10.70 -1.70 -2.27
CA SER A 27 -11.05 -2.28 -0.97
C SER A 27 -9.80 -2.84 -0.28
N GLN A 28 -9.84 -3.00 1.05
CA GLN A 28 -8.76 -3.68 1.76
C GLN A 28 -8.60 -5.14 1.29
N GLY A 29 -9.68 -5.79 0.87
CA GLY A 29 -9.66 -7.13 0.27
C GLY A 29 -8.92 -7.20 -1.06
N ALA A 30 -9.10 -6.18 -1.92
CA ALA A 30 -8.38 -6.09 -3.19
C ALA A 30 -6.87 -5.94 -2.96
N VAL A 31 -6.48 -5.09 -2.01
CA VAL A 31 -5.07 -4.92 -1.59
C VAL A 31 -4.52 -6.21 -0.98
N ALA A 32 -5.26 -6.85 -0.07
CA ALA A 32 -4.84 -8.10 0.57
C ALA A 32 -4.57 -9.21 -0.47
N LYS A 33 -5.46 -9.36 -1.45
CA LYS A 33 -5.29 -10.30 -2.57
C LYS A 33 -4.03 -10.00 -3.37
N ALA A 34 -3.77 -8.72 -3.68
CA ALA A 34 -2.61 -8.32 -4.45
C ALA A 34 -1.28 -8.51 -3.68
N LEU A 35 -1.30 -8.34 -2.36
CA LEU A 35 -0.13 -8.54 -1.49
C LEU A 35 0.05 -9.99 -1.03
N GLY A 36 -0.90 -10.88 -1.33
CA GLY A 36 -0.87 -12.26 -0.85
C GLY A 36 -0.96 -12.38 0.67
N CYS A 37 -1.70 -11.48 1.33
CA CYS A 37 -1.85 -11.45 2.78
C CYS A 37 -3.34 -11.39 3.20
N SER A 38 -3.61 -11.39 4.50
CA SER A 38 -4.99 -11.29 5.00
C SER A 38 -5.48 -9.85 5.06
N VAL A 39 -6.80 -9.67 4.96
CA VAL A 39 -7.46 -8.35 5.13
C VAL A 39 -7.15 -7.74 6.49
N THR A 40 -7.10 -8.57 7.55
CA THR A 40 -6.71 -8.15 8.90
C THR A 40 -5.30 -7.55 8.91
N GLN A 41 -4.37 -8.14 8.16
CA GLN A 41 -3.00 -7.66 8.08
C GLN A 41 -2.93 -6.31 7.36
N VAL A 42 -3.69 -6.11 6.29
CA VAL A 42 -3.82 -4.79 5.63
C VAL A 42 -4.41 -3.77 6.60
N SER A 43 -5.45 -4.14 7.36
CA SER A 43 -6.02 -3.22 8.34
C SER A 43 -5.06 -2.89 9.48
N LEU A 44 -4.16 -3.80 9.87
CA LEU A 44 -3.12 -3.52 10.86
C LEU A 44 -2.08 -2.58 10.26
N MET A 45 -1.58 -2.88 9.05
CA MET A 45 -0.66 -2.04 8.31
C MET A 45 -1.15 -0.60 8.22
N GLU A 46 -2.42 -0.36 7.86
CA GLU A 46 -2.99 0.99 7.74
C GLU A 46 -3.10 1.77 9.06
N ARG A 47 -3.03 1.10 10.21
CA ARG A 47 -3.17 1.72 11.54
C ARG A 47 -1.83 1.99 12.20
N VAL A 48 -0.84 1.15 11.93
CA VAL A 48 0.46 1.21 12.58
C VAL A 48 1.32 2.28 11.86
N PRO A 49 1.99 3.18 12.60
CA PRO A 49 2.81 4.24 12.01
C PRO A 49 4.14 3.73 11.44
N ASP A 50 4.49 2.47 11.71
CA ASP A 50 5.72 1.84 11.26
C ASP A 50 5.79 1.76 9.73
N PRO A 51 7.01 1.88 9.16
CA PRO A 51 7.24 1.62 7.75
C PRO A 51 6.81 0.19 7.38
N LEU A 52 6.21 0.04 6.19
CA LEU A 52 5.97 -1.28 5.66
C LEU A 52 7.31 -1.99 5.39
N SER A 53 7.34 -3.30 5.63
CA SER A 53 8.49 -4.10 5.23
C SER A 53 8.75 -3.94 3.72
N PRO A 54 10.03 -3.88 3.28
CA PRO A 54 10.39 -3.76 1.86
C PRO A 54 9.70 -4.80 0.96
N ARG A 55 9.39 -5.98 1.51
CA ARG A 55 8.63 -7.03 0.81
C ARG A 55 7.24 -6.55 0.36
N TYR A 56 6.54 -5.79 1.19
CA TYR A 56 5.22 -5.25 0.86
C TYR A 56 5.31 -4.04 -0.05
N GLU A 57 6.37 -3.24 0.03
CA GLU A 57 6.58 -2.11 -0.88
C GLU A 57 6.69 -2.58 -2.33
N VAL A 58 7.52 -3.59 -2.62
CA VAL A 58 7.67 -4.14 -3.98
C VAL A 58 6.34 -4.72 -4.48
N ALA A 59 5.62 -5.45 -3.62
CA ALA A 59 4.33 -6.02 -3.98
C ALA A 59 3.26 -4.93 -4.21
N LEU A 60 3.26 -3.86 -3.40
CA LEU A 60 2.40 -2.69 -3.61
C LEU A 60 2.74 -2.02 -4.95
N SER A 61 4.02 -1.81 -5.23
CA SER A 61 4.44 -1.16 -6.45
C SER A 61 3.96 -1.90 -7.69
N ARG A 62 4.13 -3.22 -7.72
CA ARG A 62 3.62 -4.06 -8.81
C ARG A 62 2.10 -4.05 -8.91
N ALA A 63 1.41 -4.18 -7.78
CA ALA A 63 -0.04 -4.21 -7.72
C ALA A 63 -0.70 -2.89 -8.16
N LEU A 64 -0.03 -1.76 -7.91
CA LEU A 64 -0.58 -0.42 -8.16
C LEU A 64 -0.08 0.15 -9.49
N TRP A 65 1.17 -0.05 -9.86
CA TRP A 65 1.73 0.55 -11.08
C TRP A 65 1.89 -0.42 -12.25
N GLY A 66 1.60 -1.72 -12.07
CA GLY A 66 1.48 -2.68 -13.18
C GLY A 66 2.81 -3.10 -13.81
N GLU A 67 3.91 -3.10 -13.03
CA GLU A 67 5.21 -3.66 -13.45
C GLU A 67 5.37 -5.15 -13.12
#